data_AF-F9WIF0-F1
#
_entry.id   AF-F9WIF0-F1
#
_cell.length_a   1.000
_cell.length_b   1.000
_cell.length_c   1.000
_cell.angle_alpha   90.00
_cell.angle_beta   90.00
_cell.angle_gamma   90.00
#
_symmetry.space_group_name_H-M   'P 1'
#
loop_
_entity.id
_entity.type
_entity.pdbx_description
1 polymer ?
#
loop_
_entity_poly.entity_id
_entity_poly.type
_entity_poly.pdbx_seq_one_letter_code
_entity_poly.pdbx_strand_id
1 'polypeptide(L)'
;MTINLPILIKKILNDFIGFRIFLYLFSSYFNLRTVSILRYCTTNLYQRKFNDIVKHVSLFSGTVVSSTDCLPAALVWHVRRCTNDDIFLLSAVLRFFPFLTYSSPVSDGRHFCTLRAMSAQPHLRKLRKLKRANPSTHEDNVAKALFDLEGSHKTLRAQLPRFHINTVRTTTIPRSKKSAMIILYPLRFIMLVRKIQRTLTSELEKRFPGNVVVLVAQRKITKRPTDVYKLQQVQRSRTSVAVFENILNDLIYPCDVVGRRWRYRTDGSKVMKVFLDARDRKRVESRLPLIAHVYKQLTHRPVNFGFMWNPKLQQVSSR
;
A
#
# COMPACT_ATOMS: atom_id res chain seq x y z
N MET A 1 40.29 -25.82 33.17
CA MET A 1 40.54 -26.25 31.77
C MET A 1 39.56 -25.52 30.86
N THR A 2 40.04 -24.50 30.17
CA THR A 2 39.27 -23.61 29.30
C THR A 2 39.17 -24.20 27.89
N ILE A 3 37.96 -24.52 27.42
CA ILE A 3 37.73 -24.95 26.03
C ILE A 3 37.26 -23.73 25.22
N ASN A 4 37.99 -23.48 24.13
CA ASN A 4 37.87 -22.34 23.24
C ASN A 4 36.49 -22.28 22.51
N LEU A 5 35.70 -21.26 22.88
CA LEU A 5 34.42 -20.86 22.28
C LEU A 5 34.42 -20.62 20.73
N PRO A 6 35.51 -20.25 20.03
CA PRO A 6 35.46 -20.01 18.58
C PRO A 6 35.36 -21.28 17.70
N ILE A 7 35.65 -22.47 18.23
CA ILE A 7 35.65 -23.72 17.43
C ILE A 7 34.23 -24.28 17.29
N LEU A 8 33.40 -24.11 18.31
CA LEU A 8 32.00 -24.60 18.31
C LEU A 8 31.14 -23.81 17.32
N ILE A 9 31.36 -22.50 17.21
CA ILE A 9 30.60 -21.60 16.32
C ILE A 9 30.94 -21.88 14.84
N LYS A 10 32.21 -22.19 14.51
CA LYS A 10 32.62 -22.60 13.16
C LYS A 10 31.98 -23.92 12.72
N LYS A 11 31.82 -24.88 13.65
CA LYS A 11 31.19 -26.18 13.36
C LYS A 11 29.69 -26.01 13.05
N ILE A 12 29.01 -25.13 13.79
CA ILE A 12 27.57 -24.82 13.60
C ILE A 12 27.34 -24.07 12.28
N LEU A 13 28.23 -23.17 11.87
CA LEU A 13 28.08 -22.42 10.61
C LEU A 13 28.30 -23.28 9.35
N ASN A 14 29.24 -24.25 9.38
CA ASN A 14 29.48 -25.15 8.24
C ASN A 14 28.32 -26.15 8.03
N ASP A 15 27.69 -26.62 9.10
CA ASP A 15 26.51 -27.50 9.00
C ASP A 15 25.29 -26.78 8.39
N PHE A 16 25.13 -25.48 8.64
CA PHE A 16 24.06 -24.65 8.05
C PHE A 16 24.27 -24.35 6.55
N ILE A 17 25.52 -24.25 6.11
CA ILE A 17 25.87 -24.03 4.69
C ILE A 17 25.63 -25.30 3.88
N GLY A 18 25.99 -26.48 4.41
CA GLY A 18 25.70 -27.77 3.78
C GLY A 18 24.20 -28.04 3.60
N PHE A 19 23.37 -27.66 4.58
CA PHE A 19 21.91 -27.83 4.54
C PHE A 19 21.24 -26.95 3.45
N ARG A 20 21.82 -25.78 3.17
CA ARG A 20 21.29 -24.83 2.18
C ARG A 20 21.62 -25.22 0.73
N ILE A 21 22.75 -25.91 0.52
CA ILE A 21 23.16 -26.47 -0.78
C ILE A 21 22.35 -27.72 -1.11
N PHE A 22 22.06 -28.56 -0.11
CA PHE A 22 21.24 -29.77 -0.30
C PHE A 22 19.79 -29.44 -0.72
N LEU A 23 19.20 -28.38 -0.17
CA LEU A 23 17.86 -27.90 -0.54
C LEU A 23 17.79 -27.27 -1.94
N TYR A 24 18.88 -26.68 -2.43
CA TYR A 24 18.93 -26.06 -3.77
C TYR A 24 19.12 -27.10 -4.90
N LEU A 25 19.88 -28.16 -4.66
CA LEU A 25 20.04 -29.26 -5.63
C LEU A 25 18.79 -30.14 -5.73
N PHE A 26 18.07 -30.35 -4.62
CA PHE A 26 16.83 -31.16 -4.60
C PHE A 26 15.63 -30.47 -5.26
N SER A 27 15.63 -29.14 -5.38
CA SER A 27 14.53 -28.39 -6.02
C SER A 27 14.57 -28.38 -7.55
N SER A 28 15.65 -28.89 -8.17
CA SER A 28 15.85 -28.86 -9.63
C SER A 28 15.53 -30.18 -10.33
N TYR A 29 15.30 -31.27 -9.56
CA TYR A 29 15.02 -32.61 -10.10
C TYR A 29 13.91 -33.27 -9.26
N PHE A 30 12.63 -33.12 -9.64
CA PHE A 30 11.61 -34.20 -9.65
C PHE A 30 10.17 -33.66 -9.74
N ASN A 31 9.39 -34.33 -10.58
CA ASN A 31 7.98 -34.10 -10.88
C ASN A 31 7.06 -34.87 -9.90
N LEU A 32 5.78 -34.50 -9.87
CA LEU A 32 4.73 -34.96 -8.93
C LEU A 32 4.71 -36.47 -8.60
N ARG A 33 5.04 -36.83 -7.35
CA ARG A 33 4.43 -37.88 -6.49
C ARG A 33 5.45 -38.35 -5.44
N THR A 34 5.47 -37.74 -4.24
CA THR A 34 5.96 -38.33 -2.96
C THR A 34 6.00 -37.24 -1.88
N VAL A 35 4.86 -36.91 -1.25
CA VAL A 35 4.78 -35.91 -0.17
C VAL A 35 4.66 -36.56 1.22
N SER A 36 4.47 -37.89 1.29
CA SER A 36 4.12 -38.58 2.55
C SER A 36 5.33 -39.04 3.37
N ILE A 37 6.49 -39.29 2.75
CA ILE A 37 7.63 -39.95 3.42
C ILE A 37 8.60 -38.93 4.08
N LEU A 38 8.66 -37.70 3.59
CA LEU A 38 9.58 -36.66 4.09
C LEU A 38 9.13 -35.93 5.38
N ARG A 39 7.87 -36.11 5.82
CA ARG A 39 7.39 -35.57 7.11
C ARG A 39 7.82 -36.41 8.32
N TYR A 40 8.22 -37.66 8.13
CA TYR A 40 8.61 -38.57 9.23
C TYR A 40 10.10 -38.50 9.59
N CYS A 41 10.98 -38.14 8.65
CA CYS A 41 12.42 -38.03 8.94
C CYS A 41 12.82 -36.71 9.62
N THR A 42 12.07 -35.63 9.40
CA THR A 42 12.40 -34.29 9.96
C THR A 42 11.99 -34.13 11.42
N THR A 43 10.99 -34.89 11.89
CA THR A 43 10.50 -34.85 13.27
C THR A 43 11.40 -35.63 14.24
N ASN A 44 11.98 -36.76 13.80
CA ASN A 44 12.81 -37.62 14.66
C ASN A 44 14.23 -37.08 14.95
N LEU A 45 14.81 -36.29 14.03
CA LEU A 45 16.12 -35.66 14.24
C LEU A 45 16.05 -34.41 15.14
N TYR A 46 14.89 -33.77 15.24
CA TYR A 46 14.67 -32.60 16.10
C TYR A 46 14.48 -32.97 17.58
N GLN A 47 13.92 -34.14 17.87
CA GLN A 47 13.67 -34.60 19.25
C GLN A 47 14.93 -35.07 19.99
N ARG A 48 15.98 -35.54 19.29
CA ARG A 48 17.20 -36.02 19.95
C ARG A 48 18.14 -34.89 20.41
N LYS A 49 18.25 -33.78 19.66
CA LYS A 49 19.16 -32.66 20.02
C LYS A 49 18.60 -31.70 21.08
N PHE A 50 17.28 -31.69 21.31
CA PHE A 50 16.67 -30.81 22.32
C PHE A 50 16.91 -31.33 23.76
N ASN A 51 17.04 -32.65 23.94
CA ASN A 51 17.26 -33.26 25.26
C ASN A 51 18.70 -33.13 25.77
N ASP A 52 19.68 -32.90 24.90
CA ASP A 52 21.08 -32.69 25.31
C ASP A 52 21.33 -31.25 25.81
N ILE A 53 20.53 -30.28 25.36
CA ILE A 53 20.64 -28.87 25.78
C ILE A 53 20.05 -28.66 27.19
N VAL A 54 19.01 -29.41 27.56
CA VAL A 54 18.31 -29.28 28.85
C VAL A 54 19.13 -29.85 30.02
N LYS A 55 20.05 -30.80 29.78
CA LYS A 55 20.92 -31.38 30.82
C LYS A 55 22.08 -30.48 31.27
N HIS A 56 22.43 -29.44 30.50
CA HIS A 56 23.56 -28.56 30.81
C HIS A 56 23.19 -27.29 31.61
N VAL A 57 21.92 -27.04 31.89
CA VAL A 57 21.44 -25.79 32.53
C VAL A 57 21.07 -25.98 34.02
N SER A 58 21.03 -27.21 34.54
CA SER A 58 20.60 -27.51 35.92
C SER A 58 21.73 -27.54 36.97
N LEU A 59 22.79 -26.74 36.81
CA LEU A 59 23.89 -26.65 37.78
C LEU A 59 24.42 -25.22 37.90
N PHE A 60 23.63 -24.23 38.33
CA PHE A 60 24.19 -22.98 38.88
C PHE A 60 23.17 -22.21 39.74
N SER A 61 23.58 -21.90 40.98
CA SER A 61 23.06 -20.91 41.98
C SER A 61 21.70 -21.18 42.66
N GLY A 62 21.50 -21.09 43.98
CA GLY A 62 22.35 -20.57 45.09
C GLY A 62 21.89 -19.21 45.65
N THR A 63 20.80 -19.22 46.43
CA THR A 63 20.40 -18.39 47.61
C THR A 63 20.68 -16.86 47.79
N VAL A 64 19.61 -16.17 48.24
CA VAL A 64 19.41 -14.96 49.13
C VAL A 64 19.56 -13.53 48.57
N VAL A 65 18.45 -12.75 48.57
CA VAL A 65 18.15 -11.55 49.41
C VAL A 65 16.85 -10.86 48.92
N SER A 66 16.04 -10.47 49.89
CA SER A 66 14.73 -9.82 49.90
C SER A 66 14.65 -8.41 49.28
N SER A 67 13.57 -8.12 48.55
CA SER A 67 12.67 -6.97 48.78
C SER A 67 11.55 -6.93 47.72
N THR A 68 10.45 -6.32 48.13
CA THR A 68 9.10 -6.28 47.57
C THR A 68 8.99 -5.74 46.15
N ASP A 69 8.15 -6.34 45.29
CA ASP A 69 6.99 -5.67 44.67
C ASP A 69 6.34 -6.51 43.55
N CYS A 70 5.02 -6.33 43.43
CA CYS A 70 4.04 -7.17 42.76
C CYS A 70 4.11 -7.16 41.22
N LEU A 71 4.09 -8.34 40.58
CA LEU A 71 3.62 -8.53 39.19
C LEU A 71 2.89 -9.89 39.02
N PRO A 72 1.92 -9.98 38.08
CA PRO A 72 0.88 -11.02 38.10
C PRO A 72 1.19 -12.25 37.24
N ALA A 73 0.57 -13.36 37.66
CA ALA A 73 0.11 -14.51 36.85
C ALA A 73 1.11 -15.14 35.86
N ALA A 74 1.94 -16.06 36.39
CA ALA A 74 2.55 -17.12 35.61
C ALA A 74 1.51 -18.23 35.32
N LEU A 75 1.09 -18.35 34.06
CA LEU A 75 0.37 -19.52 33.57
C LEU A 75 1.40 -20.64 33.36
N VAL A 76 1.47 -21.53 34.36
CA VAL A 76 2.22 -22.79 34.31
C VAL A 76 1.50 -23.74 33.34
N TRP A 77 2.17 -24.13 32.25
CA TRP A 77 1.70 -25.21 31.40
C TRP A 77 2.16 -26.56 31.97
N HIS A 78 1.23 -27.35 32.49
CA HIS A 78 1.44 -28.78 32.72
C HIS A 78 1.23 -29.53 31.40
N VAL A 79 2.31 -30.03 30.79
CA VAL A 79 2.24 -30.94 29.64
C VAL A 79 2.13 -32.37 30.17
N ARG A 80 0.92 -32.95 30.13
CA ARG A 80 0.71 -34.40 30.20
C ARG A 80 0.62 -34.95 28.78
N ARG A 81 1.43 -35.97 28.45
CA ARG A 81 1.24 -36.79 27.25
C ARG A 81 0.04 -37.70 27.47
N CYS A 82 -0.91 -37.70 26.54
CA CYS A 82 -1.82 -38.81 26.34
C CYS A 82 -1.63 -39.33 24.91
N THR A 83 -1.26 -40.60 24.86
CA THR A 83 -1.26 -41.46 23.67
C THR A 83 -2.70 -41.86 23.34
N ASN A 84 -3.01 -41.80 22.04
CA ASN A 84 -4.00 -42.62 21.34
C ASN A 84 -5.51 -42.42 21.61
N ASP A 85 -6.22 -42.48 20.49
CA ASP A 85 -7.60 -42.95 20.28
C ASP A 85 -8.80 -41.97 20.39
N ASP A 86 -9.49 -41.88 19.25
CA ASP A 86 -10.93 -41.81 19.00
C ASP A 86 -11.77 -40.60 19.43
N ILE A 87 -12.30 -39.89 18.42
CA ILE A 87 -13.26 -38.79 18.54
C ILE A 87 -14.69 -39.35 18.54
N PHE A 88 -15.35 -39.30 19.71
CA PHE A 88 -16.80 -39.38 19.82
C PHE A 88 -17.41 -37.98 20.04
N LEU A 89 -18.47 -37.71 19.28
CA LEU A 89 -19.46 -36.65 19.54
C LEU A 89 -20.06 -36.81 20.95
N LEU A 90 -20.24 -35.72 21.70
CA LEU A 90 -21.57 -35.33 22.19
C LEU A 90 -21.57 -33.94 22.85
N SER A 91 -22.64 -33.22 22.55
CA SER A 91 -23.14 -31.99 23.17
C SER A 91 -23.29 -32.06 24.69
N ALA A 92 -23.08 -30.94 25.38
CA ALA A 92 -23.65 -30.72 26.70
C ALA A 92 -24.10 -29.25 26.89
N VAL A 93 -25.39 -29.14 27.19
CA VAL A 93 -26.20 -27.96 27.49
C VAL A 93 -25.84 -27.44 28.89
N LEU A 94 -25.70 -26.13 29.08
CA LEU A 94 -25.71 -25.51 30.41
C LEU A 94 -26.83 -24.47 30.53
N ARG A 95 -27.72 -24.75 31.48
CA ARG A 95 -28.90 -23.97 31.86
C ARG A 95 -28.49 -22.70 32.60
N PHE A 96 -29.18 -21.60 32.27
CA PHE A 96 -29.20 -20.33 32.98
C PHE A 96 -30.48 -20.25 33.83
N PHE A 97 -30.40 -19.75 35.06
CA PHE A 97 -31.36 -18.85 35.75
C PHE A 97 -30.74 -18.44 37.12
N PRO A 98 -31.18 -17.33 37.77
CA PRO A 98 -30.31 -16.22 38.17
C PRO A 98 -30.40 -15.95 39.68
N PHE A 99 -29.52 -15.12 40.22
CA PHE A 99 -29.83 -14.42 41.48
C PHE A 99 -29.21 -13.02 41.47
N LEU A 100 -30.10 -12.03 41.58
CA LEU A 100 -29.82 -10.63 41.86
C LEU A 100 -29.44 -10.49 43.33
N THR A 101 -28.31 -9.86 43.63
CA THR A 101 -28.20 -8.96 44.78
C THR A 101 -27.31 -7.77 44.44
N TYR A 102 -27.89 -6.62 44.76
CA TYR A 102 -27.43 -5.25 44.61
C TYR A 102 -26.39 -4.90 45.68
N SER A 103 -25.25 -4.34 45.28
CA SER A 103 -24.45 -3.41 46.11
C SER A 103 -23.53 -2.57 45.22
N SER A 104 -23.60 -1.27 45.44
CA SER A 104 -23.04 -0.11 44.71
C SER A 104 -21.54 -0.17 44.39
N PRO A 105 -21.05 0.48 43.30
CA PRO A 105 -19.63 0.64 43.06
C PRO A 105 -19.07 1.84 43.84
N VAL A 106 -18.09 1.58 44.71
CA VAL A 106 -17.18 2.60 45.24
C VAL A 106 -16.16 2.92 44.15
N SER A 107 -16.05 4.21 43.86
CA SER A 107 -15.09 4.82 42.95
C SER A 107 -13.65 4.61 43.44
N ASP A 108 -12.86 3.87 42.66
CA ASP A 108 -11.40 3.96 42.74
C ASP A 108 -10.82 4.13 41.34
N GLY A 109 -10.30 5.34 41.11
CA GLY A 109 -9.59 5.73 39.91
C GLY A 109 -8.32 4.90 39.74
N ARG A 110 -8.40 3.88 38.90
CA ARG A 110 -7.23 3.31 38.24
C ARG A 110 -7.46 3.45 36.76
N HIS A 111 -6.63 4.27 36.14
CA HIS A 111 -6.48 4.32 34.69
C HIS A 111 -6.10 2.93 34.18
N PHE A 112 -7.11 2.11 33.90
CA PHE A 112 -6.98 0.99 32.98
C PHE A 112 -6.70 1.63 31.62
N CYS A 113 -5.42 1.77 31.28
CA CYS A 113 -4.98 1.89 29.89
C CYS A 113 -5.38 0.59 29.18
N THR A 114 -6.65 0.52 28.79
CA THR A 114 -7.06 -0.39 27.74
C THR A 114 -6.21 -0.03 26.54
N LEU A 115 -5.28 -0.91 26.16
CA LEU A 115 -4.79 -0.98 24.80
C LEU A 115 -6.01 -1.34 23.94
N ARG A 116 -6.85 -0.34 23.68
CA ARG A 116 -7.89 -0.40 22.69
C ARG A 116 -7.12 -0.59 21.39
N ALA A 117 -7.03 -1.84 20.93
CA ALA A 117 -6.69 -2.12 19.55
C ALA A 117 -7.65 -1.27 18.74
N MET A 118 -7.17 -0.14 18.21
CA MET A 118 -8.00 0.77 17.43
C MET A 118 -8.56 -0.07 16.30
N SER A 119 -9.86 -0.34 16.36
CA SER A 119 -10.54 -1.09 15.31
C SER A 119 -10.32 -0.30 14.03
N ALA A 120 -9.51 -0.85 13.13
CA ALA A 120 -9.14 -0.16 11.91
C ALA A 120 -10.43 0.14 11.14
N GLN A 121 -10.76 1.42 10.99
CA GLN A 121 -11.98 1.83 10.32
C GLN A 121 -12.01 1.20 8.90
N PRO A 122 -13.16 0.67 8.45
CA PRO A 122 -13.21 -0.17 7.26
C PRO A 122 -12.78 0.56 5.98
N HIS A 123 -12.99 1.88 5.91
CA HIS A 123 -12.62 2.72 4.74
C HIS A 123 -11.10 2.95 4.62
N LEU A 124 -10.34 2.86 5.72
CA LEU A 124 -8.87 3.04 5.70
C LEU A 124 -8.14 1.98 4.85
N ARG A 125 -8.82 0.88 4.51
CA ARG A 125 -8.29 -0.13 3.57
C ARG A 125 -7.98 0.46 2.19
N LYS A 126 -8.67 1.54 1.79
CA LYS A 126 -8.47 2.26 0.53
C LYS A 126 -7.21 3.11 0.50
N LEU A 127 -6.58 3.35 1.65
CA LEU A 127 -5.29 4.03 1.72
C LEU A 127 -4.15 3.00 1.71
N ARG A 128 -2.99 3.45 1.21
CA ARG A 128 -1.74 2.69 1.31
C ARG A 128 -1.41 2.42 2.79
N LYS A 129 -0.92 1.21 3.08
CA LYS A 129 -0.64 0.73 4.46
C LYS A 129 0.09 1.74 5.36
N LEU A 130 1.13 2.40 4.84
CA LEU A 130 1.92 3.39 5.58
C LEU A 130 1.12 4.60 6.09
N LYS A 131 0.00 4.93 5.43
CA LYS A 131 -0.84 6.09 5.73
C LYS A 131 -2.12 5.72 6.50
N ARG A 132 -2.31 4.45 6.82
CA ARG A 132 -3.50 3.99 7.55
C ARG A 132 -3.49 4.38 9.02
N ALA A 133 -2.30 4.55 9.61
CA ALA A 133 -2.17 4.96 11.00
C ALA A 133 -2.50 6.45 11.18
N ASN A 134 -1.91 7.30 10.34
CA ASN A 134 -2.05 8.76 10.40
C ASN A 134 -2.47 9.31 9.03
N PRO A 135 -3.76 9.18 8.66
CA PRO A 135 -4.26 9.77 7.43
C PRO A 135 -4.44 11.30 7.56
N SER A 136 -4.38 12.00 6.43
CA SER A 136 -4.75 13.42 6.39
C SER A 136 -6.25 13.58 6.21
N THR A 137 -6.80 14.74 6.61
CA THR A 137 -8.23 15.05 6.47
C THR A 137 -8.75 14.84 5.04
N HIS A 138 -7.98 15.25 4.03
CA HIS A 138 -8.32 15.02 2.62
C HIS A 138 -8.25 13.54 2.22
N GLU A 139 -7.25 12.80 2.71
CA GLU A 139 -7.11 11.36 2.43
C GLU A 139 -8.25 10.55 3.02
N ASP A 140 -8.67 10.87 4.25
CA ASP A 140 -9.81 10.24 4.91
C ASP A 140 -11.11 10.48 4.16
N ASN A 141 -11.35 11.73 3.75
CA ASN A 141 -12.56 12.08 3.03
C ASN A 141 -12.65 11.32 1.69
N VAL A 142 -11.54 11.24 0.94
CA VAL A 142 -11.53 10.46 -0.31
C VAL A 142 -11.66 8.96 -0.04
N ALA A 143 -11.05 8.45 1.02
CA ALA A 143 -11.17 7.03 1.39
C ALA A 143 -12.61 6.65 1.74
N LYS A 144 -13.33 7.49 2.50
CA LYS A 144 -14.76 7.34 2.79
C LYS A 144 -15.57 7.34 1.50
N ALA A 145 -15.40 8.35 0.66
CA ALA A 145 -16.11 8.46 -0.62
C ALA A 145 -15.88 7.21 -1.51
N LEU A 146 -14.65 6.70 -1.62
CA LEU A 146 -14.37 5.49 -2.40
C LEU A 146 -15.00 4.22 -1.80
N PHE A 147 -15.09 4.15 -0.48
CA PHE A 147 -15.73 3.02 0.20
C PHE A 147 -17.24 3.02 -0.06
N ASP A 148 -17.88 4.18 -0.02
CA ASP A 148 -19.32 4.32 -0.29
C ASP A 148 -19.66 4.01 -1.75
N LEU A 149 -18.80 4.42 -2.69
CA LEU A 149 -18.95 4.11 -4.12
C LEU A 149 -18.82 2.61 -4.44
N GLU A 150 -18.06 1.86 -3.63
CA GLU A 150 -17.95 0.40 -3.76
C GLU A 150 -19.29 -0.29 -3.43
N GLY A 151 -20.03 0.21 -2.44
CA GLY A 151 -21.34 -0.29 -2.07
C GLY A 151 -22.46 0.17 -3.01
N SER A 152 -22.39 1.41 -3.47
CA SER A 152 -23.50 2.09 -4.18
C SER A 152 -23.60 1.71 -5.67
N HIS A 153 -22.47 1.60 -6.39
CA HIS A 153 -22.48 1.50 -7.86
C HIS A 153 -22.04 0.12 -8.36
N LYS A 154 -22.92 -0.54 -9.14
CA LYS A 154 -22.67 -1.88 -9.71
C LYS A 154 -21.43 -1.93 -10.62
N THR A 155 -21.19 -0.91 -11.45
CA THR A 155 -20.05 -0.86 -12.38
C THR A 155 -18.70 -0.70 -11.67
N LEU A 156 -18.66 0.16 -10.64
CA LEU A 156 -17.44 0.45 -9.88
C LEU A 156 -17.11 -0.66 -8.89
N ARG A 157 -18.12 -1.40 -8.39
CA ARG A 157 -17.96 -2.51 -7.45
C ARG A 157 -17.00 -3.61 -7.91
N ALA A 158 -16.87 -3.85 -9.21
CA ALA A 158 -15.92 -4.85 -9.73
C ALA A 158 -14.45 -4.40 -9.62
N GLN A 159 -14.19 -3.09 -9.74
CA GLN A 159 -12.84 -2.54 -9.90
C GLN A 159 -12.31 -1.88 -8.61
N LEU A 160 -13.18 -1.20 -7.85
CA LEU A 160 -12.81 -0.48 -6.63
C LEU A 160 -12.29 -1.35 -5.47
N PRO A 161 -12.68 -2.62 -5.25
CA PRO A 161 -12.21 -3.40 -4.10
C PRO A 161 -10.69 -3.50 -4.02
N ARG A 162 -10.02 -3.66 -5.18
CA ARG A 162 -8.56 -3.75 -5.30
C ARG A 162 -7.87 -2.38 -5.37
N PHE A 163 -8.61 -1.32 -5.67
CA PHE A 163 -8.09 0.02 -5.84
C PHE A 163 -7.74 0.67 -4.50
N HIS A 164 -6.54 1.25 -4.41
CA HIS A 164 -6.10 2.04 -3.27
C HIS A 164 -5.32 3.27 -3.72
N ILE A 165 -5.33 4.30 -2.88
CA ILE A 165 -4.69 5.60 -3.08
C ILE A 165 -3.39 5.66 -2.29
N ASN A 166 -2.39 6.38 -2.84
CA ASN A 166 -1.16 6.70 -2.14
C ASN A 166 -1.27 8.02 -1.38
N THR A 167 -1.61 9.12 -2.06
CA THR A 167 -1.68 10.44 -1.45
C THR A 167 -2.76 11.27 -2.12
N VAL A 168 -3.33 12.23 -1.40
CA VAL A 168 -4.20 13.27 -1.99
C VAL A 168 -3.54 14.64 -1.81
N ARG A 169 -3.55 15.46 -2.86
CA ARG A 169 -3.06 16.84 -2.82
C ARG A 169 -4.17 17.79 -3.25
N THR A 170 -4.37 18.86 -2.50
CA THR A 170 -5.35 19.90 -2.84
C THR A 170 -4.60 21.13 -3.35
N THR A 171 -5.05 21.69 -4.47
CA THR A 171 -4.41 22.86 -5.09
C THR A 171 -5.46 23.87 -5.48
N THR A 172 -5.36 25.10 -4.98
CA THR A 172 -6.28 26.18 -5.31
C THR A 172 -5.69 27.06 -6.40
N ILE A 173 -6.54 27.53 -7.32
CA ILE A 173 -6.14 28.52 -8.31
C ILE A 173 -6.45 29.90 -7.75
N PRO A 174 -5.45 30.78 -7.55
CA PRO A 174 -5.68 32.09 -6.95
C PRO A 174 -6.60 32.95 -7.82
N ARG A 175 -6.48 32.83 -9.16
CA ARG A 175 -7.20 33.67 -10.12
C ARG A 175 -8.70 33.35 -10.26
N SER A 176 -9.11 32.10 -10.01
CA SER A 176 -10.48 31.66 -10.28
C SER A 176 -11.20 31.06 -9.06
N LYS A 177 -10.58 31.08 -7.87
CA LYS A 177 -11.05 30.47 -6.60
C LYS A 177 -11.41 28.97 -6.67
N LYS A 178 -11.41 28.35 -7.85
CA LYS A 178 -11.62 26.91 -8.06
C LYS A 178 -10.47 26.11 -7.44
N SER A 179 -10.82 25.06 -6.74
CA SER A 179 -9.91 24.09 -6.14
C SER A 179 -9.86 22.80 -6.97
N ALA A 180 -8.68 22.22 -7.04
CA ALA A 180 -8.45 20.91 -7.65
C ALA A 180 -8.00 19.92 -6.58
N MET A 181 -8.53 18.71 -6.63
CA MET A 181 -8.10 17.61 -5.79
C MET A 181 -7.38 16.56 -6.64
N ILE A 182 -6.08 16.42 -6.43
CA ILE A 182 -5.17 15.53 -7.15
C ILE A 182 -5.03 14.25 -6.34
N ILE A 183 -5.63 13.16 -6.83
CA ILE A 183 -5.55 11.85 -6.20
C ILE A 183 -4.42 11.07 -6.86
N LEU A 184 -3.36 10.80 -6.10
CA LEU A 184 -2.23 10.01 -6.55
C LEU A 184 -2.42 8.54 -6.20
N TYR A 185 -2.51 7.69 -7.22
CA TYR A 185 -2.63 6.25 -7.08
C TYR A 185 -1.38 5.55 -7.63
N PRO A 186 -1.07 4.30 -7.24
CA PRO A 186 0.09 3.59 -7.77
C PRO A 186 -0.12 3.18 -9.23
N LEU A 187 0.97 3.19 -10.02
CA LEU A 187 0.96 2.86 -11.46
C LEU A 187 0.34 1.51 -11.82
N ARG A 188 0.34 0.55 -10.89
CA ARG A 188 -0.27 -0.78 -11.07
C ARG A 188 -1.72 -0.70 -11.53
N PHE A 189 -2.47 0.33 -11.10
CA PHE A 189 -3.89 0.46 -11.42
C PHE A 189 -4.18 1.31 -12.64
N ILE A 190 -3.19 1.70 -13.45
CA ILE A 190 -3.42 2.59 -14.58
C ILE A 190 -4.48 2.03 -15.55
N MET A 191 -4.37 0.76 -15.94
CA MET A 191 -5.33 0.13 -16.85
C MET A 191 -6.74 0.01 -16.25
N LEU A 192 -6.82 -0.22 -14.93
CA LEU A 192 -8.08 -0.27 -14.21
C LEU A 192 -8.73 1.11 -14.18
N VAL A 193 -7.97 2.13 -13.78
CA VAL A 193 -8.45 3.51 -13.68
C VAL A 193 -8.91 4.00 -15.03
N ARG A 194 -8.15 3.80 -16.12
CA ARG A 194 -8.56 4.24 -17.46
C ARG A 194 -9.96 3.74 -17.83
N LYS A 195 -10.29 2.47 -17.55
CA LYS A 195 -11.63 1.92 -17.83
C LYS A 195 -12.76 2.63 -17.06
N ILE A 196 -12.52 3.01 -15.81
CA ILE A 196 -13.56 3.57 -14.91
C ILE A 196 -13.48 5.08 -14.71
N GLN A 197 -12.46 5.75 -15.26
CA GLN A 197 -12.09 7.12 -14.88
C GLN A 197 -13.21 8.12 -15.11
N ARG A 198 -13.97 7.99 -16.20
CA ARG A 198 -15.10 8.88 -16.50
C ARG A 198 -16.18 8.80 -15.41
N THR A 199 -16.61 7.60 -15.07
CA THR A 199 -17.60 7.38 -14.00
C THR A 199 -17.05 7.76 -12.62
N LEU A 200 -15.80 7.41 -12.32
CA LEU A 200 -15.17 7.66 -11.03
C LEU A 200 -15.05 9.16 -10.76
N THR A 201 -14.56 9.93 -11.74
CA THR A 201 -14.41 11.39 -11.59
C THR A 201 -15.75 12.09 -11.42
N SER A 202 -16.77 11.73 -12.20
CA SER A 202 -18.12 12.31 -12.03
C SER A 202 -18.72 12.00 -10.67
N GLU A 203 -18.60 10.78 -10.15
CA GLU A 203 -19.14 10.45 -8.83
C GLU A 203 -18.36 11.12 -7.69
N LEU A 204 -17.03 11.23 -7.78
CA LEU A 204 -16.25 11.97 -6.77
C LEU A 204 -16.53 13.46 -6.81
N GLU A 205 -16.73 14.06 -7.98
CA GLU A 205 -17.08 15.48 -8.10
C GLU A 205 -18.45 15.79 -7.47
N LYS A 206 -19.41 14.85 -7.50
CA LYS A 206 -20.68 15.00 -6.74
C LYS A 206 -20.47 15.00 -5.23
N ARG A 207 -19.54 14.19 -4.71
CA ARG A 207 -19.23 14.12 -3.27
C ARG A 207 -18.42 15.32 -2.78
N PHE A 208 -17.63 15.93 -3.66
CA PHE A 208 -16.78 17.08 -3.36
C PHE A 208 -17.19 18.30 -4.20
N PRO A 209 -18.31 18.97 -3.86
CA PRO A 209 -18.71 20.18 -4.56
C PRO A 209 -17.63 21.26 -4.46
N GLY A 210 -17.45 22.02 -5.54
CA GLY A 210 -16.42 23.07 -5.63
C GLY A 210 -15.01 22.57 -5.95
N ASN A 211 -14.74 21.26 -5.80
CA ASN A 211 -13.44 20.66 -6.13
C ASN A 211 -13.51 19.89 -7.44
N VAL A 212 -12.65 20.22 -8.40
CA VAL A 212 -12.46 19.40 -9.60
C VAL A 212 -11.50 18.25 -9.26
N VAL A 213 -11.94 17.01 -9.45
CA VAL A 213 -11.15 15.83 -9.07
C VAL A 213 -10.35 15.31 -10.25
N VAL A 214 -9.04 15.16 -10.06
CA VAL A 214 -8.13 14.65 -11.08
C VAL A 214 -7.33 13.47 -10.54
N LEU A 215 -7.29 12.38 -11.31
CA LEU A 215 -6.57 11.16 -10.97
C LEU A 215 -5.22 11.17 -11.68
N VAL A 216 -4.13 10.98 -10.93
CA VAL A 216 -2.77 10.92 -11.49
C VAL A 216 -2.04 9.70 -10.97
N ALA A 217 -1.41 8.93 -11.85
CA ALA A 217 -0.58 7.82 -11.38
C ALA A 217 0.76 8.34 -10.82
N GLN A 218 1.16 7.84 -9.65
CA GLN A 218 2.42 8.22 -9.00
C GLN A 218 3.61 7.60 -9.74
N ARG A 219 4.40 8.43 -10.42
CA ARG A 219 5.60 8.05 -11.17
C ARG A 219 6.87 8.51 -10.44
N LYS A 220 7.95 7.73 -10.55
CA LYS A 220 9.27 8.09 -10.01
C LYS A 220 10.19 8.53 -11.16
N ILE A 221 10.78 9.72 -11.02
CA ILE A 221 11.78 10.22 -11.96
C ILE A 221 13.17 9.81 -11.47
N THR A 222 13.95 9.17 -12.34
CA THR A 222 15.39 8.97 -12.11
C THR A 222 16.13 10.24 -12.52
N LYS A 223 17.04 10.73 -11.67
CA LYS A 223 17.93 11.83 -12.05
C LYS A 223 18.81 11.36 -13.22
N ARG A 224 19.15 12.28 -14.12
CA ARG A 224 20.03 11.97 -15.25
C ARG A 224 21.41 11.60 -14.68
N PRO A 225 21.90 10.36 -14.90
CA PRO A 225 23.26 10.01 -14.53
C PRO A 225 24.26 10.76 -15.42
N THR A 226 25.43 11.06 -14.88
CA THR A 226 26.58 11.63 -15.60
C THR A 226 27.28 10.57 -16.45
N ASP A 227 27.37 9.35 -15.91
CA ASP A 227 28.11 8.26 -16.55
C ASP A 227 27.36 7.73 -17.78
N VAL A 228 28.08 7.62 -18.90
CA VAL A 228 27.52 7.17 -20.19
C VAL A 228 26.93 5.76 -20.08
N TYR A 229 27.64 4.84 -19.41
CA TYR A 229 27.17 3.46 -19.20
C TYR A 229 25.88 3.40 -18.38
N LYS A 230 25.77 4.21 -17.32
CA LYS A 230 24.53 4.27 -16.51
C LYS A 230 23.39 4.91 -17.29
N LEU A 231 23.68 5.89 -18.15
CA LEU A 231 22.68 6.56 -18.98
C LEU A 231 21.97 5.58 -19.91
N GLN A 232 22.70 4.61 -20.48
CA GLN A 232 22.13 3.57 -21.33
C GLN A 232 21.19 2.62 -20.55
N GLN A 233 21.45 2.40 -19.26
CA GLN A 233 20.65 1.53 -18.40
C GLN A 233 19.39 2.21 -17.82
N VAL A 234 19.23 3.53 -18.00
CA VAL A 234 18.05 4.22 -17.47
C VAL A 234 16.79 3.81 -18.22
N GLN A 235 15.82 3.29 -17.49
CA GLN A 235 14.49 3.00 -18.00
C GLN A 235 13.83 4.26 -18.57
N ARG A 236 13.48 4.24 -19.86
CA ARG A 236 12.90 5.41 -20.56
C ARG A 236 11.59 5.88 -19.95
N SER A 237 10.79 4.98 -19.38
CA SER A 237 9.56 5.27 -18.65
C SER A 237 9.77 6.10 -17.37
N ARG A 238 10.99 6.12 -16.81
CA ARG A 238 11.36 6.87 -15.59
C ARG A 238 12.10 8.17 -15.89
N THR A 239 12.27 8.52 -17.16
CA THR A 239 12.82 9.83 -17.56
C THR A 239 11.80 10.94 -17.30
N SER A 240 12.28 12.13 -16.99
CA SER A 240 11.39 13.27 -16.69
C SER A 240 10.44 13.60 -17.85
N VAL A 241 10.92 13.51 -19.09
CA VAL A 241 10.10 13.73 -20.29
C VAL A 241 8.94 12.75 -20.35
N ALA A 242 9.21 11.43 -20.33
CA ALA A 242 8.16 10.41 -20.38
C ALA A 242 7.18 10.53 -19.19
N VAL A 243 7.68 10.85 -17.99
CA VAL A 243 6.83 11.02 -16.81
C VAL A 243 5.91 12.23 -16.97
N PHE A 244 6.42 13.37 -17.44
CA PHE A 244 5.62 14.59 -17.61
C PHE A 244 4.57 14.45 -18.71
N GLU A 245 4.90 13.79 -19.81
CA GLU A 245 3.92 13.49 -20.87
C GLU A 245 2.79 12.60 -20.36
N ASN A 246 3.13 11.57 -19.58
CA ASN A 246 2.13 10.69 -19.00
C ASN A 246 1.29 11.37 -17.91
N ILE A 247 1.86 12.30 -17.14
CA ILE A 247 1.08 13.13 -16.21
C ILE A 247 0.09 13.99 -17.00
N LEU A 248 0.51 14.61 -18.10
CA LEU A 248 -0.39 15.39 -18.96
C LEU A 248 -1.56 14.53 -19.48
N ASN A 249 -1.26 13.32 -19.97
CA ASN A 249 -2.28 12.37 -20.45
C ASN A 249 -3.19 11.86 -19.32
N ASP A 250 -2.72 11.79 -18.07
CA ASP A 250 -3.57 11.44 -16.93
C ASP A 250 -4.56 12.57 -16.60
N LEU A 251 -4.09 13.83 -16.66
CA LEU A 251 -4.90 15.00 -16.34
C LEU A 251 -6.04 15.27 -17.35
N ILE A 252 -5.80 14.96 -18.64
CA ILE A 252 -6.70 15.35 -19.75
C ILE A 252 -7.70 14.23 -20.14
N TYR A 253 -7.47 13.01 -19.68
CA TYR A 253 -8.32 11.87 -20.01
C TYR A 253 -9.79 12.11 -19.64
N PRO A 254 -10.76 11.77 -20.51
CA PRO A 254 -10.69 10.84 -21.66
C PRO A 254 -10.14 11.40 -22.97
N CYS A 255 -9.76 12.68 -23.01
CA CYS A 255 -9.32 13.31 -24.24
C CYS A 255 -7.84 13.04 -24.49
N ASP A 256 -7.48 12.92 -25.77
CA ASP A 256 -6.12 12.67 -26.20
C ASP A 256 -5.42 13.95 -26.65
N VAL A 257 -4.09 13.93 -26.55
CA VAL A 257 -3.25 15.00 -27.08
C VAL A 257 -3.03 14.76 -28.56
N VAL A 258 -3.59 15.64 -29.40
CA VAL A 258 -3.48 15.59 -30.86
C VAL A 258 -2.10 16.04 -31.32
N GLY A 259 -1.63 17.16 -30.77
CA GLY A 259 -0.43 17.82 -31.24
C GLY A 259 0.28 18.57 -30.12
N ARG A 260 1.59 18.70 -30.24
CA ARG A 260 2.42 19.49 -29.33
C ARG A 260 3.31 20.41 -30.14
N ARG A 261 3.40 21.67 -29.73
CA ARG A 261 4.35 22.65 -30.28
C ARG A 261 5.08 23.30 -29.14
N TRP A 262 6.36 23.58 -29.32
CA TRP A 262 7.14 24.39 -28.40
C TRP A 262 7.38 25.75 -29.03
N ARG A 263 6.91 26.82 -28.38
CA ARG A 263 7.23 28.18 -28.77
C ARG A 263 8.42 28.65 -27.93
N TYR A 264 9.48 29.03 -28.60
CA TYR A 264 10.61 29.75 -28.03
C TYR A 264 10.38 31.25 -28.26
N ARG A 265 10.44 32.05 -27.21
CA ARG A 265 10.37 33.51 -27.31
C ARG A 265 11.77 34.10 -27.44
N THR A 266 11.85 35.35 -27.87
CA THR A 266 13.08 36.17 -27.87
C THR A 266 13.72 36.25 -26.50
N ASP A 267 12.91 36.25 -25.44
CA ASP A 267 13.36 36.24 -24.03
C ASP A 267 14.02 34.91 -23.61
N GLY A 268 14.12 33.92 -24.50
CA GLY A 268 14.59 32.56 -24.20
C GLY A 268 13.54 31.67 -23.51
N SER A 269 12.40 32.23 -23.11
CA SER A 269 11.33 31.47 -22.46
C SER A 269 10.70 30.43 -23.40
N LYS A 270 10.55 29.19 -22.90
CA LYS A 270 9.93 28.07 -23.62
C LYS A 270 8.52 27.82 -23.12
N VAL A 271 7.54 27.88 -24.01
CA VAL A 271 6.12 27.59 -23.71
C VAL A 271 5.64 26.39 -24.52
N MET A 272 5.07 25.40 -23.84
CA MET A 272 4.47 24.24 -24.49
C MET A 272 3.01 24.54 -24.86
N LYS A 273 2.69 24.46 -26.15
CA LYS A 273 1.33 24.50 -26.67
C LYS A 273 0.86 23.07 -26.94
N VAL A 274 -0.20 22.66 -26.26
CA VAL A 274 -0.81 21.33 -26.38
C VAL A 274 -2.14 21.50 -27.07
N PHE A 275 -2.33 20.78 -28.16
CA PHE A 275 -3.57 20.82 -28.91
C PHE A 275 -4.41 19.57 -28.64
N LEU A 276 -5.68 19.80 -28.38
CA LEU A 276 -6.71 18.80 -28.19
C LEU A 276 -7.66 18.77 -29.39
N ASP A 277 -8.44 17.71 -29.51
CA ASP A 277 -9.50 17.63 -30.51
C ASP A 277 -10.63 18.62 -30.19
N ALA A 278 -11.10 19.36 -31.20
CA ALA A 278 -12.21 20.30 -31.06
C ALA A 278 -13.53 19.60 -30.68
N ARG A 279 -13.69 18.31 -31.00
CA ARG A 279 -14.88 17.53 -30.64
C ARG A 279 -15.16 17.50 -29.14
N ASP A 280 -14.09 17.42 -28.34
CA ASP A 280 -14.18 17.33 -26.89
C ASP A 280 -14.13 18.69 -26.19
N ARG A 281 -14.11 19.81 -26.94
CA ARG A 281 -14.01 21.16 -26.41
C ARG A 281 -15.03 21.44 -25.31
N LYS A 282 -16.31 21.15 -25.58
CA LYS A 282 -17.42 21.37 -24.64
C LYS A 282 -17.22 20.68 -23.28
N ARG A 283 -16.48 19.56 -23.25
CA ARG A 283 -16.27 18.76 -22.03
C ARG A 283 -15.09 19.26 -21.21
N VAL A 284 -13.99 19.66 -21.87
CA VAL A 284 -12.70 19.91 -21.19
C VAL A 284 -12.43 21.39 -20.97
N GLU A 285 -12.98 22.28 -21.80
CA GLU A 285 -12.66 23.72 -21.80
C GLU A 285 -12.79 24.37 -20.41
N SER A 286 -13.82 24.00 -19.65
CA SER A 286 -14.05 24.49 -18.28
C SER A 286 -12.96 24.08 -17.28
N ARG A 287 -12.24 22.98 -17.55
CA ARG A 287 -11.20 22.38 -16.70
C ARG A 287 -9.79 22.79 -17.13
N LEU A 288 -9.59 23.26 -18.36
CA LEU A 288 -8.24 23.54 -18.92
C LEU A 288 -7.41 24.53 -18.10
N PRO A 289 -7.93 25.67 -17.61
CA PRO A 289 -7.13 26.59 -16.79
C PRO A 289 -6.64 25.94 -15.50
N LEU A 290 -7.45 25.06 -14.92
CA LEU A 290 -7.13 24.31 -13.72
C LEU A 290 -6.07 23.24 -13.98
N ILE A 291 -6.22 22.49 -15.08
CA ILE A 291 -5.25 21.49 -15.50
C ILE A 291 -3.89 22.15 -15.78
N ALA A 292 -3.86 23.32 -16.42
CA ALA A 292 -2.63 24.06 -16.68
C ALA A 292 -1.91 24.45 -15.37
N HIS A 293 -2.66 24.90 -14.37
CA HIS A 293 -2.13 25.23 -13.05
C HIS A 293 -1.60 23.99 -12.31
N VAL A 294 -2.38 22.91 -12.26
CA VAL A 294 -1.99 21.63 -11.65
C VAL A 294 -0.72 21.09 -12.31
N TYR A 295 -0.65 21.11 -13.64
CA TYR A 295 0.52 20.65 -14.36
C TYR A 295 1.77 21.51 -14.05
N LYS A 296 1.61 22.83 -13.96
CA LYS A 296 2.69 23.74 -13.54
C LYS A 296 3.15 23.43 -12.11
N GLN A 297 2.24 23.10 -11.19
CA GLN A 297 2.61 22.77 -9.80
C GLN A 297 3.29 21.40 -9.68
N LEU A 298 2.92 20.42 -10.50
CA LEU A 298 3.53 19.08 -10.48
C LEU A 298 4.88 19.02 -11.22
N THR A 299 5.04 19.78 -12.30
CA THR A 299 6.19 19.65 -13.22
C THR A 299 7.09 20.88 -13.28
N HIS A 300 6.64 22.01 -12.72
CA HIS A 300 7.28 23.32 -12.83
C HIS A 300 7.40 23.84 -14.28
N ARG A 301 6.60 23.31 -15.22
CA ARG A 301 6.60 23.72 -16.63
C ARG A 301 5.24 24.34 -17.01
N PRO A 302 5.20 25.50 -17.68
CA PRO A 302 3.95 26.10 -18.14
C PRO A 302 3.40 25.37 -19.38
N VAL A 303 2.07 25.26 -19.46
CA VAL A 303 1.36 24.66 -20.59
C VAL A 303 0.20 25.54 -20.99
N ASN A 304 0.07 25.74 -22.30
CA ASN A 304 -1.05 26.43 -22.92
C ASN A 304 -1.81 25.42 -23.77
N PHE A 305 -3.13 25.36 -23.57
CA PHE A 305 -4.00 24.48 -24.34
C PHE A 305 -4.60 25.21 -25.54
N GLY A 306 -4.85 24.47 -26.61
CA GLY A 306 -5.60 24.92 -27.78
C GLY A 306 -6.37 23.76 -28.40
N PHE A 307 -7.21 24.05 -29.38
CA PHE A 307 -8.01 23.04 -30.09
C PHE A 307 -7.67 23.00 -31.57
N MET A 308 -7.81 21.83 -32.17
CA MET A 308 -7.66 21.61 -33.61
C MET A 308 -8.91 20.91 -34.13
N TRP A 309 -9.54 21.46 -35.17
CA TRP A 309 -10.77 20.88 -35.73
C TRP A 309 -10.47 19.67 -36.62
N ASN A 310 -9.39 19.78 -37.41
CA ASN A 310 -8.87 18.67 -38.19
C ASN A 310 -7.44 18.35 -37.72
N PRO A 311 -7.25 17.28 -36.92
CA PRO A 311 -5.94 16.91 -36.40
C PRO A 311 -4.96 16.53 -37.50
N LYS A 312 -5.45 15.90 -38.58
CA LYS A 312 -4.64 15.40 -39.70
C LYS A 312 -4.02 16.55 -40.52
N LEU A 313 -4.80 17.60 -40.78
CA LEU A 313 -4.35 18.78 -41.54
C LEU A 313 -3.73 19.89 -40.65
N GLN A 314 -3.65 19.62 -39.35
CA GLN A 314 -3.14 20.52 -38.35
C GLN A 314 -3.76 21.94 -38.26
N GLN A 315 -5.05 22.06 -38.56
CA GLN A 315 -5.73 23.35 -38.56
C GLN A 315 -6.25 23.70 -37.15
N VAL A 316 -5.79 24.83 -36.61
CA VAL A 316 -6.13 25.29 -35.25
C VAL A 316 -7.53 25.92 -35.26
N SER A 317 -8.38 25.51 -34.32
CA SER A 317 -9.71 26.09 -34.14
C SER A 317 -9.58 27.47 -33.51
N SER A 318 -9.99 28.51 -34.22
CA SER A 318 -10.13 29.87 -33.70
C SER A 318 -11.53 30.17 -33.19
N ARG A 319 -12.55 29.58 -33.84
CA ARG A 319 -13.95 29.56 -33.40
C ARG A 319 -14.14 28.49 -32.36
#